data_AF-A0A9E1XZS0-F1
#
_entry.id   AF-A0A9E1XZS0-F1
#
_cell.length_a   1.000
_cell.length_b   1.000
_cell.length_c   1.000
_cell.angle_alpha   90.00
_cell.angle_beta   90.00
_cell.angle_gamma   90.00
#
_symmetry.space_group_name_H-M   'P 1'
#
loop_
_entity.id
_entity.type
_entity.pdbx_description
1 polymer ?
#
loop_
_entity_poly.entity_id
_entity_poly.type
_entity_poly.pdbx_seq_one_letter_code
_entity_poly.pdbx_strand_id
1 'polypeptide(L)'
;VLPLEFKAGTHRETYAVDGSETFTVEGTPDPGAPLTVVMTRKNGETLSMPVTCRLDTAEELSIYEAGGVLQRFAEDFLQATRASTAV
;
A
#
# COMPACT_ATOMS: atom_id res chain seq x y z
N VAL A 1 3.69 3.67 -3.19
CA VAL A 1 3.75 2.19 -3.38
C VAL A 1 3.30 1.56 -2.09
N LEU A 2 2.32 0.65 -2.10
CA LEU A 2 1.82 -0.04 -0.91
C LEU A 2 2.44 -1.44 -0.84
N PRO A 3 3.30 -1.74 0.15
CA PRO A 3 3.89 -3.07 0.29
C PRO A 3 2.86 -4.04 0.88
N LEU A 4 2.55 -5.11 0.16
CA LEU A 4 1.62 -6.16 0.57
C LEU A 4 2.33 -7.51 0.62
N GLU A 5 1.96 -8.32 1.60
CA GLU A 5 2.50 -9.66 1.79
C GLU A 5 1.39 -10.71 1.83
N PHE A 6 1.59 -11.82 1.12
CA PHE A 6 0.74 -13.00 1.24
C PHE A 6 0.78 -13.56 2.66
N LYS A 7 -0.31 -14.18 3.12
CA LYS A 7 -0.28 -14.92 4.39
C LYS A 7 0.67 -16.11 4.29
N ALA A 8 1.20 -16.53 5.44
CA ALA A 8 2.11 -17.66 5.52
C ALA A 8 1.52 -18.90 4.81
N GLY A 9 2.33 -19.52 3.95
CA GLY A 9 1.92 -20.70 3.18
C GLY A 9 1.17 -20.39 1.88
N THR A 10 0.81 -19.13 1.61
CA THR A 10 0.24 -18.74 0.32
C THR A 10 1.23 -17.93 -0.51
N HIS A 11 1.14 -18.09 -1.82
CA HIS A 11 2.01 -17.43 -2.79
C HIS A 11 1.30 -17.36 -4.14
N ARG A 12 1.94 -16.71 -5.13
CA ARG A 12 1.37 -16.51 -6.47
C ARG A 12 0.84 -17.80 -7.12
N GLU A 13 1.53 -18.93 -6.93
CA GLU A 13 1.19 -20.21 -7.58
C GLU A 13 0.00 -20.87 -6.87
N THR A 14 -0.17 -20.66 -5.56
CA THR A 14 -1.35 -21.12 -4.81
C THR A 14 -2.64 -20.53 -5.37
N TYR A 15 -2.58 -19.31 -5.89
CA TYR A 15 -3.72 -18.60 -6.48
C TYR A 15 -3.75 -18.67 -8.02
N ALA A 16 -2.78 -19.36 -8.61
CA ALA A 16 -2.57 -19.45 -10.05
C ALA A 16 -2.50 -18.09 -10.74
N VAL A 17 -1.81 -17.12 -10.12
CA VAL A 17 -1.60 -15.78 -10.69
C VAL A 17 -0.69 -15.88 -11.91
N ASP A 18 -1.20 -15.52 -13.09
CA ASP A 18 -0.45 -15.52 -14.34
C ASP A 18 -0.10 -14.12 -14.86
N GLY A 19 -0.65 -13.07 -14.24
CA GLY A 19 -0.42 -11.67 -14.57
C GLY A 19 -1.41 -11.10 -15.58
N SER A 20 -2.39 -11.91 -16.02
CA SER A 20 -3.48 -11.48 -16.88
C SER A 20 -4.67 -10.91 -16.11
N GLU A 21 -4.67 -11.09 -14.78
CA GLU A 21 -5.72 -10.66 -13.87
C GLU A 21 -5.63 -9.18 -13.49
N THR A 22 -6.74 -8.61 -13.03
CA THR A 22 -6.76 -7.31 -12.36
C THR A 22 -6.89 -7.49 -10.85
N PHE A 23 -6.31 -6.57 -10.09
CA PHE A 23 -6.29 -6.63 -8.63
C PHE A 23 -6.91 -5.37 -8.04
N THR A 24 -7.83 -5.55 -7.11
CA THR A 24 -8.43 -4.50 -6.30
C THR A 24 -8.02 -4.74 -4.85
N VAL A 25 -7.49 -3.71 -4.19
CA VAL A 25 -7.12 -3.78 -2.78
C VAL A 25 -8.23 -3.13 -1.97
N GLU A 26 -8.78 -3.87 -1.02
CA GLU A 26 -9.86 -3.45 -0.13
C GLU A 26 -9.36 -3.38 1.32
N GLY A 27 -9.86 -2.38 2.04
CA GLY A 27 -9.48 -2.07 3.42
C GLY A 27 -8.72 -0.75 3.54
N THR A 28 -8.40 -0.37 4.77
CA THR A 28 -7.67 0.86 5.10
C THR A 28 -6.22 0.50 5.41
N PRO A 29 -5.22 1.03 4.67
CA PRO A 29 -3.81 0.83 5.00
C PRO A 29 -3.50 1.38 6.39
N ASP A 30 -2.90 0.53 7.23
CA ASP A 30 -2.39 0.87 8.56
C ASP A 30 -1.23 -0.12 8.87
N PRO A 31 -0.28 0.20 9.76
CA PRO A 31 0.87 -0.68 9.99
C PRO A 31 0.46 -2.09 10.43
N GLY A 32 0.92 -3.09 9.68
CA GLY A 32 0.58 -4.50 9.93
C GLY A 32 -0.89 -4.89 9.68
N ALA A 33 -1.72 -3.99 9.15
CA ALA A 33 -3.15 -4.22 9.02
C ALA A 33 -3.49 -5.37 8.05
N PRO A 34 -4.51 -6.18 8.36
CA PRO A 34 -5.05 -7.15 7.42
C PRO A 34 -5.81 -6.40 6.30
N LEU A 35 -5.45 -6.67 5.05
CA LEU A 35 -6.15 -6.16 3.88
C LEU A 35 -6.64 -7.34 3.02
N THR A 36 -7.55 -7.06 2.10
CA THR A 36 -8.05 -8.06 1.15
C THR A 36 -7.68 -7.63 -0.25
N VAL A 37 -7.08 -8.53 -1.03
CA VAL A 37 -6.88 -8.35 -2.46
C VAL A 37 -7.93 -9.18 -3.20
N VAL A 38 -8.80 -8.50 -3.95
CA VAL A 38 -9.74 -9.13 -4.87
C VAL A 38 -9.07 -9.22 -6.24
N MET A 39 -8.74 -10.44 -6.64
CA MET A 39 -8.24 -10.75 -7.97
C MET A 39 -9.42 -11.05 -8.90
N THR A 40 -9.49 -10.36 -10.04
CA THR A 40 -10.48 -10.62 -11.09
C THR A 40 -9.77 -11.17 -12.32
N ARG A 41 -10.08 -12.42 -12.68
CA ARG A 41 -9.52 -13.09 -13.85
C ARG A 41 -10.17 -12.61 -15.14
N LYS A 42 -9.52 -12.85 -16.27
CA LYS A 42 -10.07 -12.51 -17.61
C LYS A 42 -11.40 -13.20 -17.93
N ASN A 43 -11.65 -14.36 -17.34
CA ASN A 43 -12.92 -15.08 -17.47
C ASN A 43 -14.05 -14.47 -16.60
N GLY A 44 -13.77 -13.42 -15.82
CA GLY A 44 -14.72 -12.76 -14.91
C GLY A 44 -14.81 -13.39 -13.52
N GLU A 45 -14.09 -14.49 -13.26
CA GLU A 45 -14.04 -15.10 -11.94
C GLU A 45 -13.28 -14.22 -10.96
N THR A 46 -13.82 -14.06 -9.75
CA THR A 46 -13.19 -13.28 -8.68
C THR A 46 -12.75 -14.18 -7.54
N LEU A 47 -11.59 -13.87 -6.97
CA LEU A 47 -11.05 -14.56 -5.80
C LEU A 47 -10.50 -13.54 -4.81
N SER A 48 -10.85 -13.70 -3.54
CA SER A 48 -10.37 -12.84 -2.45
C SER A 48 -9.18 -13.49 -1.74
N MET A 49 -8.10 -12.72 -1.58
CA MET A 49 -6.87 -13.15 -0.93
C MET A 49 -6.61 -12.26 0.28
N PRO A 50 -6.56 -12.82 1.50
CA PRO A 50 -6.11 -12.06 2.67
C PRO A 50 -4.61 -11.77 2.53
N VAL A 51 -4.23 -10.53 2.75
CA VAL A 51 -2.83 -10.07 2.74
C VAL A 51 -2.53 -9.24 3.98
N THR A 52 -1.26 -9.00 4.24
CA THR A 52 -0.78 -8.13 5.31
C THR A 52 -0.20 -6.87 4.70
N CYS A 53 -0.62 -5.70 5.20
CA CYS A 53 0.04 -4.44 4.92
C CYS A 53 1.42 -4.42 5.61
N ARG A 54 2.50 -4.31 4.83
CA ARG A 54 3.88 -4.27 5.33
C ARG A 54 4.41 -2.85 5.49
N LEU A 55 3.51 -1.93 5.86
CA LEU A 55 3.93 -0.73 6.56
C LEU A 55 4.23 -1.18 8.00
N ASP A 56 5.46 -0.97 8.45
CA ASP A 56 5.93 -1.46 9.75
C ASP A 56 5.78 -0.36 10.82
N THR A 57 5.69 0.92 10.43
CA THR A 57 5.54 2.06 11.36
C THR A 57 4.54 3.13 10.89
N ALA A 58 4.05 3.95 11.84
CA ALA A 58 3.19 5.10 11.54
C ALA A 58 3.90 6.18 10.68
N GLU A 59 5.23 6.26 10.78
CA GLU A 59 6.04 7.15 9.94
C GLU A 59 5.99 6.71 8.47
N GLU A 60 6.11 5.40 8.21
CA GLU A 60 5.98 4.86 6.85
C GLU A 60 4.58 5.05 6.27
N LEU A 61 3.53 4.94 7.10
CA LEU A 61 2.17 5.28 6.69
C LEU A 61 2.08 6.76 6.27
N SER A 62 2.64 7.66 7.08
CA SER A 62 2.66 9.11 6.77
C SER A 62 3.42 9.41 5.48
N ILE A 63 4.54 8.73 5.24
CA ILE A 63 5.32 8.83 4.00
C ILE A 63 4.52 8.28 2.80
N TYR A 64 3.81 7.18 2.99
CA TYR A 64 2.95 6.58 1.96
C TYR A 64 1.81 7.52 1.57
N GLU A 65 1.13 8.12 2.55
CA GLU A 65 0.04 9.09 2.34
C GLU A 65 0.51 10.37 1.64
N ALA A 66 1.73 10.83 1.94
CA ALA A 66 2.36 11.95 1.25
C ALA A 66 2.77 11.63 -0.21
N GLY A 67 2.62 10.38 -0.67
CA GLY A 67 3.02 9.95 -2.01
C GLY A 67 4.51 9.62 -2.15
N GLY A 68 5.23 9.52 -1.02
CA GLY A 68 6.62 9.08 -0.96
C GLY A 68 7.54 10.05 -0.20
N VAL A 69 8.74 9.55 0.11
CA VAL A 69 9.69 10.25 1.01
C VAL A 69 10.12 11.61 0.47
N LEU A 70 10.31 11.74 -0.85
CA LEU A 70 10.70 13.01 -1.47
C LEU A 70 9.60 14.07 -1.38
N GLN A 71 8.33 13.65 -1.50
CA GLN A 71 7.21 14.56 -1.37
C GLN A 71 7.10 15.06 0.07
N ARG A 72 7.22 14.15 1.05
CA ARG A 72 7.24 14.51 2.47
C ARG A 72 8.34 15.52 2.81
N PHE A 73 9.57 15.30 2.32
CA PHE A 73 10.66 16.25 2.51
C PHE A 73 10.41 17.62 1.86
N ALA A 74 9.80 17.66 0.67
CA ALA A 74 9.48 18.91 -0.01
C ALA A 74 8.43 19.72 0.77
N GLU A 75 7.41 19.06 1.32
CA GLU A 75 6.40 19.68 2.17
C GLU A 75 7.01 20.25 3.45
N ASP A 76 7.85 19.47 4.13
CA ASP A 76 8.54 19.90 5.36
C ASP A 76 9.44 21.12 5.08
N PHE A 77 10.16 21.11 3.94
CA PHE A 77 11.01 22.24 3.52
C PHE A 77 10.19 23.51 3.23
N LEU A 78 9.05 23.37 2.55
CA LEU A 78 8.15 24.50 2.28
C LEU A 78 7.51 25.05 3.56
N GLN A 79 7.13 24.19 4.50
CA GLN A 79 6.59 24.60 5.80
C GLN A 79 7.64 25.34 6.64
N ALA A 80 8.87 24.81 6.70
CA ALA A 80 9.97 25.46 7.40
C ALA A 80 10.30 26.85 6.81
N THR A 81 10.31 26.97 5.48
CA THR A 81 10.56 28.24 4.78
C THR A 81 9.46 29.28 5.04
N ARG A 82 8.19 28.85 5.11
CA ARG A 82 7.06 29.73 5.46
C ARG A 82 7.14 30.19 6.92
N ALA A 83 7.51 29.32 7.84
CA ALA A 83 7.67 29.68 9.26
C ALA A 83 8.79 30.70 9.48
N SER A 84 9.89 30.63 8.70
CA SER A 84 11.02 31.57 8.81
C SER A 84 10.74 32.95 8.22
N THR A 85 9.82 33.08 7.26
CA THR A 85 9.50 34.37 6.60
C THR A 85 8.44 35.16 7.36
N ALA A 86 7.76 34.54 8.33
CA ALA A 86 6.70 35.17 9.13
C ALA A 86 7.22 35.88 10.40
N VAL A 87 8.53 36.12 10.52
CA VAL A 87 9.19 36.82 11.64
C VAL A 87 9.82 38.13 11.16
#